data_AF-A0A937UK34-F1
#
_entry.id   AF-A0A937UK34-F1
#
_cell.length_a   1.000
_cell.length_b   1.000
_cell.length_c   1.000
_cell.angle_alpha   90.00
_cell.angle_beta   90.00
_cell.angle_gamma   90.00
#
_symmetry.space_group_name_H-M   'P 1'
#
loop_
_entity.id
_entity.type
_entity.pdbx_description
1 polymer ?
#
loop_
_entity_poly.entity_id
_entity_poly.type
_entity_poly.pdbx_seq_one_letter_code
_entity_poly.pdbx_strand_id
1 'polypeptide(L)'
;MADTPAPWAEEQTLGGRARTFWWRLEPDGALTLRRIESAPKGPRGYHERRIARHELDRLAEFMADSQWHPLAAGAQAIRAGAPPHGIGACLHAQLGWSATATSLASHLATVLVAARLWEWNGQRKGMQFRQIATTPRRLADLYRQRCPDGTVPDSKSPRGTPPAFDLATRFHALATTLRGRLAECDSGGRHAVEKGQRREAAVRDFLRDQLPPRIGLTRGEVVSAIGEISRQADILLYDAHHAPILLDSPASRLLAIESVHAVIEVKPHLTVTELTTAVANIRSVKALRAAAPTTPGTPPPPLFGAIFSFHAADHRLIARSLNKLERGLPPSLRIDAICTLDTHVIHRRGPILGLPCPTDLPASFEPTLYAIAAGADSLLLFYLLLLDHLNTVPLPPPNLLHYAVQGMRLPAPEEF
;
A
#
# COMPACT_ATOMS: atom_id res chain seq x y z
N MET A 1 -13.66 -43.88 -18.59
CA MET A 1 -13.83 -42.70 -17.72
C MET A 1 -13.64 -41.48 -18.60
N ALA A 2 -14.66 -40.64 -18.76
CA ALA A 2 -14.54 -39.43 -19.58
C ALA A 2 -13.54 -38.47 -18.92
N ASP A 3 -12.50 -38.14 -19.66
CA ASP A 3 -11.40 -37.26 -19.26
C ASP A 3 -11.97 -35.87 -19.00
N THR A 4 -12.07 -35.47 -17.72
CA THR A 4 -12.59 -34.15 -17.38
C THR A 4 -11.53 -33.11 -17.76
N PRO A 5 -11.82 -32.17 -18.67
CA PRO A 5 -10.81 -31.24 -19.14
C PRO A 5 -10.24 -30.41 -17.99
N ALA A 6 -8.92 -30.28 -17.96
CA ALA A 6 -8.21 -29.45 -16.98
C ALA A 6 -8.83 -28.04 -16.87
N PRO A 7 -9.02 -27.51 -15.64
CA PRO A 7 -9.65 -26.21 -15.42
C PRO A 7 -8.82 -25.06 -16.02
N TRP A 8 -9.45 -23.93 -16.30
CA TRP A 8 -8.74 -22.79 -16.89
C TRP A 8 -8.34 -21.79 -15.83
N ALA A 9 -7.05 -21.43 -15.79
CA ALA A 9 -6.50 -20.33 -15.00
C ALA A 9 -6.59 -19.01 -15.79
N GLU A 10 -6.92 -17.91 -15.12
CA GLU A 10 -6.97 -16.57 -15.70
C GLU A 10 -5.67 -15.79 -15.45
N GLU A 11 -5.16 -15.08 -16.47
CA GLU A 11 -4.01 -14.18 -16.37
C GLU A 11 -4.17 -12.93 -17.26
N GLN A 12 -3.32 -11.93 -17.02
CA GLN A 12 -3.29 -10.68 -17.79
C GLN A 12 -1.93 -10.45 -18.44
N THR A 13 -1.92 -10.20 -19.75
CA THR A 13 -0.66 -9.97 -20.49
C THR A 13 0.13 -8.78 -19.94
N LEU A 14 1.46 -8.90 -19.89
CA LEU A 14 2.35 -7.79 -19.55
C LEU A 14 2.23 -6.61 -20.54
N GLY A 15 2.40 -5.37 -20.05
CA GLY A 15 2.45 -4.15 -20.88
C GLY A 15 1.43 -3.06 -20.58
N GLY A 16 1.38 -2.03 -21.44
CA GLY A 16 0.54 -0.84 -21.24
C GLY A 16 -0.96 -1.03 -21.50
N ARG A 17 -1.35 -2.08 -22.23
CA ARG A 17 -2.76 -2.49 -22.42
C ARG A 17 -2.88 -3.97 -22.08
N ALA A 18 -2.98 -4.27 -20.79
CA ALA A 18 -3.16 -5.62 -20.30
C ALA A 18 -4.43 -6.23 -20.90
N ARG A 19 -4.32 -7.45 -21.44
CA ARG A 19 -5.44 -8.21 -21.98
C ARG A 19 -5.60 -9.49 -21.16
N THR A 20 -6.81 -9.74 -20.70
CA THR A 20 -7.16 -11.00 -20.03
C THR A 20 -7.09 -12.15 -21.04
N PHE A 21 -6.53 -13.26 -20.59
CA PHE A 21 -6.49 -14.53 -21.30
C PHE A 21 -6.55 -15.68 -20.29
N TRP A 22 -6.77 -16.89 -20.79
CA TRP A 22 -6.84 -18.08 -19.98
C TRP A 22 -5.78 -19.08 -20.42
N TRP A 23 -5.31 -19.88 -19.48
CA TRP A 23 -4.39 -20.96 -19.75
C TRP A 23 -4.69 -22.18 -18.89
N ARG A 24 -4.29 -23.36 -19.34
CA ARG A 24 -4.36 -24.58 -18.53
C ARG A 24 -3.15 -25.46 -18.74
N LEU A 25 -2.78 -26.20 -17.71
CA LEU A 25 -1.77 -27.25 -17.80
C LEU A 25 -2.49 -28.60 -17.88
N GLU A 26 -2.27 -29.30 -18.98
CA GLU A 26 -2.85 -30.63 -19.22
C GLU A 26 -2.01 -31.72 -18.52
N PRO A 27 -2.61 -32.90 -18.22
CA PRO A 27 -1.92 -33.97 -17.49
C PRO A 27 -0.63 -34.47 -18.16
N ASP A 28 -0.55 -34.34 -19.48
CA ASP A 28 0.63 -34.69 -20.29
C ASP A 28 1.73 -33.62 -20.29
N GLY A 29 1.52 -32.51 -19.56
CA GLY A 29 2.44 -31.39 -19.45
C GLY A 29 2.31 -30.36 -20.58
N ALA A 30 1.30 -30.46 -21.45
CA ALA A 30 1.01 -29.44 -22.45
C ALA A 30 0.39 -28.18 -21.80
N LEU A 31 0.77 -27.00 -22.29
CA LEU A 31 0.22 -25.72 -21.88
C LEU A 31 -0.76 -25.23 -22.97
N THR A 32 -2.04 -25.11 -22.65
CA THR A 32 -3.03 -24.58 -23.59
C THR A 32 -3.36 -23.14 -23.23
N LEU A 33 -3.21 -22.22 -24.19
CA LEU A 33 -3.54 -20.79 -24.07
C LEU A 33 -4.84 -20.48 -24.81
N ARG A 34 -5.65 -19.57 -24.29
CA ARG A 34 -6.91 -19.10 -24.87
C ARG A 34 -7.06 -17.59 -24.70
N ARG A 35 -7.46 -16.89 -25.76
CA ARG A 35 -7.87 -15.48 -25.69
C ARG A 35 -9.13 -15.21 -26.50
N ILE A 36 -9.77 -14.07 -26.26
CA ILE A 36 -10.90 -13.59 -27.07
C ILE A 36 -10.40 -13.02 -28.40
N GLU A 37 -10.96 -13.47 -29.52
CA GLU A 37 -10.79 -12.82 -30.82
C GLU A 37 -11.74 -11.63 -30.95
N SER A 38 -11.21 -10.50 -31.43
CA SER A 38 -12.00 -9.32 -31.72
C SER A 38 -12.62 -9.45 -33.11
N ALA A 39 -13.90 -9.83 -33.18
CA ALA A 39 -14.66 -9.80 -34.43
C ALA A 39 -15.20 -8.37 -34.68
N PRO A 40 -15.10 -7.81 -35.91
CA PRO A 40 -15.65 -6.48 -36.21
C PRO A 40 -17.18 -6.41 -36.08
N LYS A 41 -17.88 -7.50 -36.42
CA LYS A 41 -19.33 -7.71 -36.20
C LYS A 41 -19.60 -9.21 -36.09
N GLY A 42 -19.98 -9.71 -34.91
CA GLY A 42 -20.31 -11.12 -34.68
C GLY A 42 -20.08 -11.55 -33.21
N PRO A 43 -20.54 -12.75 -32.80
CA PRO A 43 -20.24 -13.30 -31.48
C PRO A 43 -18.73 -13.44 -31.29
N ARG A 44 -18.24 -13.15 -30.07
CA ARG A 44 -16.82 -13.23 -29.72
C ARG A 44 -16.35 -14.70 -29.85
N GLY A 45 -15.40 -14.95 -30.74
CA GLY A 45 -14.71 -16.25 -30.85
C GLY A 45 -13.54 -16.36 -29.87
N TYR A 46 -13.04 -17.57 -29.67
CA TYR A 46 -11.82 -17.82 -28.90
C TYR A 46 -10.71 -18.31 -29.82
N HIS A 47 -9.51 -17.75 -29.65
CA HIS A 47 -8.29 -18.29 -30.24
C HIS A 47 -7.57 -19.12 -29.19
N GLU A 48 -7.59 -20.44 -29.36
CA GLU A 48 -6.90 -21.39 -28.50
C GLU A 48 -5.65 -21.95 -29.18
N ARG A 49 -4.59 -22.17 -28.41
CA ARG A 49 -3.40 -22.89 -28.86
C ARG A 49 -2.89 -23.78 -27.74
N ARG A 50 -2.82 -25.08 -28.02
CA ARG A 50 -2.10 -26.07 -27.21
C ARG A 50 -0.63 -26.05 -27.58
N ILE A 51 0.23 -25.94 -26.58
CA ILE A 51 1.69 -25.93 -26.69
C ILE A 51 2.15 -27.23 -26.04
N ALA A 52 2.62 -28.16 -26.85
CA ALA A 52 3.05 -29.46 -26.35
C ALA A 52 4.29 -29.31 -25.46
N ARG A 53 4.49 -30.27 -24.53
CA ARG A 53 5.64 -30.26 -23.63
C ARG A 53 6.99 -30.14 -24.37
N HIS A 54 7.14 -30.84 -25.49
CA HIS A 54 8.36 -30.77 -26.31
C HIS A 54 8.57 -29.40 -26.99
N GLU A 55 7.50 -28.63 -27.25
CA GLU A 55 7.62 -27.25 -27.73
C GLU A 55 8.10 -26.33 -26.61
N LEU A 56 7.61 -26.52 -25.37
CA LEU A 56 8.10 -25.80 -24.20
C LEU A 56 9.56 -26.12 -23.90
N ASP A 57 9.95 -27.40 -24.02
CA ASP A 57 11.33 -27.84 -23.81
C ASP A 57 12.27 -27.19 -24.85
N ARG A 58 11.91 -27.19 -26.15
CA ARG A 58 12.68 -26.49 -27.19
C ARG A 58 12.77 -24.98 -26.98
N LEU A 59 11.69 -24.34 -26.51
CA LEU A 59 11.72 -22.92 -26.18
C LEU A 59 12.64 -22.64 -24.99
N ALA A 60 12.69 -23.54 -24.00
CA ALA A 60 13.62 -23.44 -22.89
C ALA A 60 15.07 -23.63 -23.34
N GLU A 61 15.35 -24.55 -24.27
CA GLU A 61 16.69 -24.69 -24.89
C GLU A 61 17.12 -23.42 -25.60
N PHE A 62 16.22 -22.79 -26.36
CA PHE A 62 16.50 -21.52 -27.03
C PHE A 62 16.86 -20.39 -26.04
N MET A 63 16.20 -20.35 -24.89
CA MET A 63 16.40 -19.30 -23.87
C MET A 63 17.54 -19.62 -22.87
N ALA A 64 18.21 -20.77 -23.01
CA ALA A 64 19.19 -21.28 -22.05
C ALA A 64 20.46 -20.41 -21.94
N ASP A 65 20.75 -19.58 -22.96
CA ASP A 65 21.86 -18.62 -22.94
C ASP A 65 21.74 -17.53 -21.86
N SER A 66 20.58 -17.45 -21.20
CA SER A 66 20.23 -16.47 -20.16
C SER A 66 20.39 -15.02 -20.61
N GLN A 67 20.41 -14.77 -21.92
CA GLN A 67 20.47 -13.44 -22.51
C GLN A 67 19.08 -12.81 -22.62
N TRP A 68 19.06 -11.50 -22.85
CA TRP A 68 17.81 -10.76 -23.07
C TRP A 68 17.31 -10.93 -24.50
N HIS A 69 16.21 -11.65 -24.66
CA HIS A 69 15.54 -11.88 -25.94
C HIS A 69 14.32 -10.98 -26.11
N PRO A 70 14.16 -10.24 -27.22
CA PRO A 70 12.97 -9.44 -27.46
C PRO A 70 11.73 -10.31 -27.73
N LEU A 71 10.55 -9.83 -27.31
CA LEU A 71 9.28 -10.55 -27.46
C LEU A 71 8.92 -10.83 -28.92
N ALA A 72 9.14 -9.84 -29.78
CA ALA A 72 9.02 -9.92 -31.22
C ALA A 72 10.26 -9.25 -31.82
N ALA A 73 10.75 -9.76 -32.95
CA ALA A 73 11.48 -8.89 -33.87
C ALA A 73 10.50 -7.77 -34.19
N GLY A 74 10.79 -6.52 -33.79
CA GLY A 74 9.87 -5.41 -33.99
C GLY A 74 9.33 -5.46 -35.42
N ALA A 75 8.03 -5.29 -35.64
CA ALA A 75 7.44 -5.41 -36.99
C ALA A 75 8.18 -4.54 -38.04
N GLN A 76 8.87 -3.51 -37.56
CA GLN A 76 9.79 -2.64 -38.29
C GLN A 76 11.13 -3.32 -38.70
N ALA A 77 11.71 -4.18 -37.86
CA ALA A 77 12.92 -4.95 -38.14
C ALA A 77 12.69 -6.08 -39.17
N ILE A 78 11.53 -6.74 -39.13
CA ILE A 78 11.12 -7.73 -40.14
C ILE A 78 10.90 -7.06 -41.50
N ARG A 79 10.29 -5.87 -41.52
CA ARG A 79 10.13 -5.05 -42.75
C ARG A 79 11.46 -4.49 -43.28
N ALA A 80 12.48 -4.37 -42.44
CA ALA A 80 13.81 -3.86 -42.78
C ALA A 80 14.80 -4.96 -43.20
N GLY A 81 14.37 -6.23 -43.32
CA GLY A 81 15.23 -7.33 -43.77
C GLY A 81 16.27 -7.82 -42.76
N ALA A 82 16.14 -7.44 -41.49
CA ALA A 82 17.01 -7.96 -40.43
C ALA A 82 16.66 -9.44 -40.11
N PRO A 83 17.65 -10.30 -39.82
CA PRO A 83 17.37 -11.69 -39.45
C PRO A 83 16.43 -11.72 -38.24
N PRO A 84 15.38 -12.55 -38.29
CA PRO A 84 14.37 -12.59 -37.24
C PRO A 84 15.03 -13.11 -35.95
N HIS A 85 15.13 -12.24 -34.94
CA HIS A 85 15.71 -12.56 -33.62
C HIS A 85 14.67 -12.33 -32.52
N GLY A 86 14.71 -13.15 -31.47
CA GLY A 86 13.78 -13.07 -30.32
C GLY A 86 12.72 -14.17 -30.29
N ILE A 87 11.86 -14.10 -29.26
CA ILE A 87 10.93 -15.17 -28.90
C ILE A 87 9.93 -15.46 -30.03
N GLY A 88 9.29 -14.41 -30.58
CA GLY A 88 8.35 -14.58 -31.68
C GLY A 88 8.96 -15.22 -32.94
N ALA A 89 10.26 -14.96 -33.20
CA ALA A 89 10.99 -15.57 -34.31
C ALA A 89 11.26 -17.05 -34.07
N CYS A 90 11.69 -17.42 -32.86
CA CYS A 90 11.86 -18.82 -32.46
C CYS A 90 10.56 -19.61 -32.59
N LEU A 91 9.45 -19.06 -32.08
CA LEU A 91 8.13 -19.71 -32.16
C LEU A 91 7.71 -19.99 -33.61
N HIS A 92 7.94 -19.05 -34.54
CA HIS A 92 7.61 -19.24 -35.95
C HIS A 92 8.60 -20.20 -36.66
N ALA A 93 9.91 -19.95 -36.55
CA ALA A 93 10.92 -20.63 -37.35
C ALA A 93 11.32 -22.02 -36.82
N GLN A 94 11.38 -22.20 -35.49
CA GLN A 94 11.83 -23.46 -34.87
C GLN A 94 10.67 -24.34 -34.40
N LEU A 95 9.53 -23.73 -34.03
CA LEU A 95 8.35 -24.46 -33.55
C LEU A 95 7.18 -24.47 -34.55
N GLY A 96 7.33 -23.83 -35.72
CA GLY A 96 6.33 -23.86 -36.79
C GLY A 96 5.01 -23.16 -36.45
N TRP A 97 5.02 -22.19 -35.53
CA TRP A 97 3.81 -21.43 -35.20
C TRP A 97 3.40 -20.56 -36.39
N SER A 98 2.10 -20.55 -36.72
CA SER A 98 1.56 -19.63 -37.71
C SER A 98 1.74 -18.17 -37.27
N ALA A 99 1.76 -17.23 -38.22
CA ALA A 99 1.83 -15.80 -37.91
C ALA A 99 0.71 -15.34 -36.96
N THR A 100 -0.47 -15.95 -37.06
CA THR A 100 -1.60 -15.72 -36.13
C THR A 100 -1.31 -16.27 -34.74
N ALA A 101 -0.73 -17.46 -34.62
CA ALA A 101 -0.34 -18.09 -33.36
C ALA A 101 0.78 -17.33 -32.64
N THR A 102 1.75 -16.75 -33.37
CA THR A 102 2.84 -15.95 -32.78
C THR A 102 2.32 -14.75 -31.98
N SER A 103 1.10 -14.28 -32.25
CA SER A 103 0.46 -13.23 -31.44
C SER A 103 0.12 -13.66 -30.00
N LEU A 104 0.22 -14.96 -29.67
CA LEU A 104 0.16 -15.49 -28.30
C LEU A 104 1.52 -15.50 -27.59
N ALA A 105 2.62 -15.09 -28.23
CA ALA A 105 3.94 -15.04 -27.60
C ALA A 105 3.93 -14.21 -26.31
N SER A 106 3.20 -13.09 -26.29
CA SER A 106 3.03 -12.26 -25.08
C SER A 106 2.29 -12.97 -23.95
N HIS A 107 1.37 -13.86 -24.29
CA HIS A 107 0.56 -14.61 -23.33
C HIS A 107 1.41 -15.72 -22.72
N LEU A 108 2.16 -16.45 -23.57
CA LEU A 108 3.13 -17.45 -23.14
C LEU A 108 4.19 -16.84 -22.22
N ALA A 109 4.82 -15.73 -22.63
CA ALA A 109 5.83 -15.04 -21.84
C ALA A 109 5.29 -14.59 -20.47
N THR A 110 4.03 -14.15 -20.40
CA THR A 110 3.37 -13.77 -19.15
C THR A 110 3.27 -14.96 -18.20
N VAL A 111 2.82 -16.12 -18.68
CA VAL A 111 2.71 -17.35 -17.85
C VAL A 111 4.10 -17.77 -17.34
N LEU A 112 5.12 -17.72 -18.20
CA LEU A 112 6.49 -18.10 -17.82
C LEU A 112 7.13 -17.12 -16.82
N VAL A 113 6.80 -15.82 -16.90
CA VAL A 113 7.20 -14.83 -15.88
C VAL A 113 6.46 -15.06 -14.57
N ALA A 114 5.15 -15.30 -14.60
CA ALA A 114 4.35 -15.61 -13.41
C ALA A 114 4.87 -16.88 -12.70
N ALA A 115 5.29 -17.89 -13.46
CA ALA A 115 5.89 -19.11 -12.94
C ALA A 115 7.33 -18.93 -12.45
N ARG A 116 7.89 -17.71 -12.51
CA ARG A 116 9.30 -17.42 -12.20
C ARG A 116 10.26 -18.31 -12.97
N LEU A 117 9.91 -18.66 -14.21
CA LEU A 117 10.80 -19.33 -15.15
C LEU A 117 11.57 -18.29 -15.95
N TRP A 118 10.92 -17.18 -16.28
CA TRP A 118 11.51 -16.02 -16.93
C TRP A 118 11.41 -14.77 -16.05
N GLU A 119 12.24 -13.79 -16.34
CA GLU A 119 12.04 -12.40 -15.91
C GLU A 119 11.99 -11.47 -17.12
N TRP A 120 11.48 -10.26 -16.92
CA TRP A 120 11.29 -9.27 -17.99
C TRP A 120 11.88 -7.91 -17.60
N ASN A 121 12.27 -7.10 -18.59
CA ASN A 121 12.99 -5.84 -18.38
C ASN A 121 12.14 -4.67 -17.82
N GLY A 122 10.86 -4.89 -17.51
CA GLY A 122 9.95 -3.86 -16.97
C GLY A 122 9.50 -2.80 -17.99
N GLN A 123 9.95 -2.86 -19.24
CA GLN A 123 9.67 -1.84 -20.24
C GLN A 123 8.39 -2.14 -21.03
N ARG A 124 7.49 -1.15 -21.12
CA ARG A 124 6.23 -1.28 -21.88
C ARG A 124 6.42 -1.30 -23.41
N LYS A 125 7.51 -0.70 -23.92
CA LYS A 125 7.96 -0.75 -25.32
C LYS A 125 9.34 -1.40 -25.33
N GLY A 126 9.59 -2.30 -26.29
CA GLY A 126 10.86 -3.04 -26.33
C GLY A 126 10.97 -4.12 -25.25
N MET A 127 9.88 -4.84 -24.99
CA MET A 127 9.87 -5.93 -24.00
C MET A 127 10.92 -6.98 -24.35
N GLN A 128 11.76 -7.28 -23.36
CA GLN A 128 12.72 -8.36 -23.41
C GLN A 128 12.54 -9.27 -22.21
N PHE A 129 12.87 -10.54 -22.42
CA PHE A 129 12.77 -11.59 -21.43
C PHE A 129 14.07 -12.36 -21.37
N ARG A 130 14.42 -12.87 -20.20
CA ARG A 130 15.53 -13.82 -20.02
C ARG A 130 15.09 -14.95 -19.11
N GLN A 131 15.63 -16.13 -19.35
CA GLN A 131 15.34 -17.29 -18.51
C GLN A 131 16.12 -17.20 -17.19
N ILE A 132 15.45 -17.54 -16.10
CA ILE A 132 16.02 -17.58 -14.74
C ILE A 132 15.89 -18.96 -14.08
N ALA A 133 15.03 -19.84 -14.63
CA ALA A 133 14.88 -21.22 -14.19
C ALA A 133 14.29 -22.11 -15.29
N THR A 134 14.49 -23.42 -15.14
CA THR A 134 14.02 -24.46 -16.09
C THR A 134 13.03 -25.44 -15.46
N THR A 135 12.74 -25.37 -14.16
CA THR A 135 12.05 -26.44 -13.43
C THR A 135 10.56 -26.53 -13.81
N PRO A 136 10.07 -27.63 -14.42
CA PRO A 136 8.65 -27.80 -14.78
C PRO A 136 7.70 -27.75 -13.57
N ARG A 137 8.23 -28.08 -12.37
CA ARG A 137 7.49 -27.98 -11.11
C ARG A 137 6.94 -26.57 -10.86
N ARG A 138 7.67 -25.51 -11.22
CA ARG A 138 7.22 -24.12 -10.98
C ARG A 138 5.96 -23.77 -11.76
N LEU A 139 5.84 -24.26 -13.00
CA LEU A 139 4.65 -24.04 -13.82
C LEU A 139 3.44 -24.82 -13.25
N ALA A 140 3.67 -26.05 -12.79
CA ALA A 140 2.64 -26.86 -12.14
C ALA A 140 2.22 -26.27 -10.77
N ASP A 141 3.15 -25.73 -10.00
CA ASP A 141 2.89 -25.07 -8.71
C ASP A 141 2.05 -23.81 -8.91
N LEU A 142 2.42 -22.97 -9.89
CA LEU A 142 1.60 -21.81 -10.27
C LEU A 142 0.19 -22.26 -10.67
N TYR A 143 0.09 -23.28 -11.52
CA TYR A 143 -1.21 -23.76 -11.99
C TYR A 143 -2.09 -24.26 -10.84
N ARG A 144 -1.53 -25.01 -9.88
CA ARG A 144 -2.24 -25.43 -8.66
C ARG A 144 -2.68 -24.25 -7.79
N GLN A 145 -1.85 -23.22 -7.66
CA GLN A 145 -2.22 -21.99 -6.93
C GLN A 145 -3.36 -21.22 -7.60
N ARG A 146 -3.43 -21.25 -8.93
CA ARG A 146 -4.49 -20.57 -9.70
C ARG A 146 -5.81 -21.37 -9.76
N CYS A 147 -5.75 -22.68 -9.56
CA CYS A 147 -6.90 -23.59 -9.68
C CYS A 147 -7.03 -24.53 -8.46
N PRO A 148 -7.33 -24.03 -7.25
CA PRO A 148 -7.37 -24.87 -6.03
C PRO A 148 -8.51 -25.90 -6.00
N ASP A 149 -9.65 -25.66 -6.68
CA ASP A 149 -10.88 -26.47 -6.51
C ASP A 149 -11.46 -27.10 -7.80
N GLY A 150 -10.70 -27.17 -8.89
CA GLY A 150 -11.13 -27.90 -10.10
C GLY A 150 -12.38 -27.38 -10.83
N THR A 151 -12.89 -26.20 -10.46
CA THR A 151 -14.07 -25.60 -11.08
C THR A 151 -13.70 -24.82 -12.35
N VAL A 152 -14.45 -25.10 -13.42
CA VAL A 152 -14.33 -24.44 -14.73
C VAL A 152 -15.10 -23.10 -14.68
N PRO A 153 -14.51 -21.96 -15.09
CA PRO A 153 -15.30 -20.77 -15.41
C PRO A 153 -16.15 -21.09 -16.66
N ASP A 154 -17.48 -21.15 -16.49
CA ASP A 154 -18.40 -21.53 -17.55
C ASP A 154 -18.28 -20.61 -18.78
N SER A 155 -18.35 -21.23 -19.96
CA SER A 155 -18.35 -20.64 -21.30
C SER A 155 -19.53 -19.68 -21.57
N LYS A 156 -20.47 -19.57 -20.63
CA LYS A 156 -21.58 -18.62 -20.64
C LYS A 156 -21.73 -17.93 -19.28
N SER A 157 -20.77 -17.11 -18.88
CA SER A 157 -20.94 -16.16 -17.78
C SER A 157 -20.58 -14.74 -18.23
N PRO A 158 -21.33 -13.72 -17.79
CA PRO A 158 -21.29 -12.37 -18.31
C PRO A 158 -19.91 -11.79 -18.02
N ARG A 159 -19.37 -10.96 -18.94
CA ARG A 159 -18.18 -10.10 -18.77
C ARG A 159 -17.55 -10.28 -17.39
N GLY A 160 -16.52 -11.13 -17.28
CA GLY A 160 -15.83 -11.38 -16.01
C GLY A 160 -15.60 -10.05 -15.31
N THR A 161 -16.27 -9.88 -14.17
CA THR A 161 -16.13 -8.70 -13.34
C THR A 161 -14.62 -8.52 -13.15
N PRO A 162 -14.02 -7.35 -13.47
CA PRO A 162 -12.62 -7.12 -13.13
C PRO A 162 -12.40 -7.60 -11.69
N PRO A 163 -11.27 -8.26 -11.36
CA PRO A 163 -11.06 -8.83 -10.03
C PRO A 163 -11.53 -7.78 -9.03
N ALA A 164 -12.55 -8.14 -8.26
CA ALA A 164 -13.26 -7.18 -7.44
C ALA A 164 -12.19 -6.43 -6.66
N PHE A 165 -12.24 -5.11 -6.69
CA PHE A 165 -11.24 -4.30 -6.01
C PHE A 165 -11.20 -4.74 -4.55
N ASP A 166 -10.13 -5.42 -4.17
CA ASP A 166 -9.89 -5.83 -2.80
C ASP A 166 -8.89 -4.87 -2.17
N LEU A 167 -9.41 -4.07 -1.26
CA LEU A 167 -8.64 -3.09 -0.52
C LEU A 167 -7.56 -3.77 0.32
N ALA A 168 -7.83 -4.96 0.89
CA ALA A 168 -6.87 -5.70 1.71
C ALA A 168 -5.66 -6.13 0.88
N THR A 169 -5.88 -6.82 -0.24
CA THR A 169 -4.81 -7.21 -1.17
C THR A 169 -3.97 -6.00 -1.63
N ARG A 170 -4.60 -4.85 -1.94
CA ARG A 170 -3.86 -3.63 -2.30
C ARG A 170 -2.97 -3.14 -1.15
N PHE A 171 -3.49 -3.14 0.08
CA PHE A 171 -2.72 -2.69 1.25
C PHE A 171 -1.62 -3.67 1.65
N HIS A 172 -1.77 -4.97 1.40
CA HIS A 172 -0.68 -5.95 1.56
C HIS A 172 0.49 -5.64 0.60
N ALA A 173 0.18 -5.30 -0.65
CA ALA A 173 1.18 -4.90 -1.62
C ALA A 173 1.89 -3.60 -1.20
N LEU A 174 1.13 -2.62 -0.71
CA LEU A 174 1.69 -1.36 -0.19
C LEU A 174 2.54 -1.56 1.06
N ALA A 175 2.12 -2.42 2.00
CA ALA A 175 2.93 -2.79 3.16
C ALA A 175 4.26 -3.41 2.71
N THR A 176 4.24 -4.23 1.66
CA THR A 176 5.45 -4.80 1.06
C THR A 176 6.37 -3.73 0.48
N THR A 177 5.83 -2.74 -0.24
CA THR A 177 6.61 -1.60 -0.73
C THR A 177 7.21 -0.77 0.42
N LEU A 178 6.42 -0.49 1.46
CA LEU A 178 6.88 0.26 2.63
C LEU A 178 8.03 -0.48 3.33
N ARG A 179 7.92 -1.80 3.55
CA ARG A 179 9.02 -2.64 4.08
C ARG A 179 10.28 -2.55 3.23
N GLY A 180 10.15 -2.62 1.91
CA GLY A 180 11.30 -2.50 0.99
C GLY A 180 12.04 -1.18 1.17
N ARG A 181 11.31 -0.06 1.19
CA ARG A 181 11.89 1.28 1.44
C ARG A 181 12.60 1.35 2.78
N LEU A 182 12.07 0.70 3.81
CA LEU A 182 12.68 0.70 5.15
C LEU A 182 13.96 -0.15 5.20
N ALA A 183 13.98 -1.30 4.53
CA ALA A 183 15.19 -2.11 4.43
C ALA A 183 16.34 -1.36 3.73
N GLU A 184 16.03 -0.56 2.71
CA GLU A 184 16.99 0.35 2.06
C GLU A 184 17.48 1.46 3.01
N CYS A 185 16.60 1.97 3.89
CA CYS A 185 17.00 2.94 4.91
C CYS A 185 18.03 2.35 5.88
N ASP A 186 17.93 1.06 6.18
CA ASP A 186 18.81 0.37 7.12
C ASP A 186 20.17 0.02 6.52
N SER A 187 20.23 -0.28 5.22
CA SER A 187 21.47 -0.58 4.48
C SER A 187 22.29 0.65 4.12
N GLY A 188 21.64 1.82 3.92
CA GLY A 188 22.31 3.10 3.66
C GLY A 188 22.58 3.93 4.92
N GLY A 189 23.65 4.74 4.92
CA GLY A 189 23.95 5.77 5.95
C GLY A 189 24.72 5.30 7.19
N ARG A 190 25.68 6.12 7.65
CA ARG A 190 26.62 5.78 8.73
C ARG A 190 26.11 6.15 10.14
N HIS A 191 25.11 7.02 10.26
CA HIS A 191 24.66 7.57 11.56
C HIS A 191 23.22 7.19 11.90
N ALA A 192 22.96 6.86 13.17
CA ALA A 192 21.64 6.40 13.65
C ALA A 192 20.52 7.45 13.47
N VAL A 193 20.85 8.74 13.61
CA VAL A 193 19.91 9.86 13.45
C VAL A 193 19.38 9.93 12.03
N GLU A 194 20.26 9.82 11.04
CA GLU A 194 19.92 9.86 9.61
C GLU A 194 19.03 8.67 9.21
N LYS A 195 19.25 7.49 9.81
CA LYS A 195 18.39 6.32 9.61
C LYS A 195 16.98 6.56 10.17
N GLY A 196 16.87 7.17 11.35
CA GLY A 196 15.59 7.57 11.95
C GLY A 196 14.79 8.48 11.02
N GLN A 197 15.40 9.58 10.57
CA GLN A 197 14.77 10.56 9.70
C GLN A 197 14.30 9.96 8.35
N ARG A 198 15.06 9.02 7.79
CA ARG A 198 14.67 8.33 6.56
C ARG A 198 13.46 7.40 6.77
N ARG A 199 13.37 6.72 7.90
CA ARG A 199 12.18 5.90 8.25
C ARG A 199 10.94 6.77 8.47
N GLU A 200 11.09 7.88 9.18
CA GLU A 200 10.03 8.88 9.36
C GLU A 200 9.54 9.40 8.00
N ALA A 201 10.47 9.73 7.10
CA ALA A 201 10.15 10.16 5.74
C ALA A 201 9.42 9.08 4.94
N ALA A 202 9.85 7.82 5.00
CA ALA A 202 9.19 6.72 4.28
C ALA A 202 7.72 6.53 4.70
N VAL A 203 7.43 6.60 6.01
CA VAL A 203 6.05 6.53 6.52
C VAL A 203 5.25 7.77 6.11
N ARG A 204 5.84 8.96 6.22
CA ARG A 204 5.21 10.22 5.83
C ARG A 204 4.86 10.26 4.35
N ASP A 205 5.77 9.84 3.48
CA ASP A 205 5.56 9.80 2.03
C ASP A 205 4.52 8.75 1.65
N PHE A 206 4.54 7.57 2.31
CA PHE A 206 3.49 6.58 2.14
C PHE A 206 2.11 7.17 2.46
N LEU A 207 1.95 7.81 3.62
CA LEU A 207 0.67 8.41 4.02
C LEU A 207 0.27 9.54 3.06
N ARG A 208 1.21 10.35 2.60
CA ARG A 208 0.97 11.40 1.59
C ARG A 208 0.44 10.84 0.27
N ASP A 209 0.95 9.70 -0.16
CA ASP A 209 0.50 9.03 -1.39
C ASP A 209 -0.91 8.41 -1.25
N GLN A 210 -1.35 8.12 -0.02
CA GLN A 210 -2.65 7.47 0.22
C GLN A 210 -3.75 8.43 0.68
N LEU A 211 -3.42 9.55 1.32
CA LEU A 211 -4.38 10.50 1.86
C LEU A 211 -4.78 11.57 0.84
N PRO A 212 -5.99 12.16 0.95
CA PRO A 212 -6.40 13.25 0.08
C PRO A 212 -5.48 14.47 0.19
N PRO A 213 -5.24 15.23 -0.91
CA PRO A 213 -4.32 16.39 -0.90
C PRO A 213 -4.63 17.49 0.12
N ARG A 214 -5.88 17.58 0.59
CA ARG A 214 -6.28 18.50 1.67
C ARG A 214 -5.55 18.23 2.99
N ILE A 215 -5.05 17.00 3.19
CA ILE A 215 -4.33 16.59 4.38
C ILE A 215 -2.85 16.76 4.10
N GLY A 216 -2.27 17.84 4.62
CA GLY A 216 -0.84 18.10 4.57
C GLY A 216 -0.09 17.21 5.56
N LEU A 217 1.12 16.76 5.20
CA LEU A 217 1.99 15.99 6.09
C LEU A 217 3.36 16.64 6.19
N THR A 218 3.77 16.95 7.41
CA THR A 218 5.07 17.58 7.70
C THR A 218 5.71 17.02 8.97
N ARG A 219 7.02 17.13 9.07
CA ARG A 219 7.73 17.12 10.36
C ARG A 219 7.61 18.53 10.96
N GLY A 220 7.43 18.65 12.26
CA GLY A 220 7.19 19.98 12.82
C GLY A 220 6.87 20.05 14.29
N GLU A 221 6.65 21.27 14.73
CA GLU A 221 6.17 21.64 16.05
C GLU A 221 4.81 22.32 15.90
N VAL A 222 4.06 22.34 17.00
CA VAL A 222 2.75 22.96 17.06
C VAL A 222 2.77 24.07 18.10
N VAL A 223 2.09 25.18 17.83
CA VAL A 223 2.01 26.34 18.71
C VAL A 223 0.57 26.73 19.02
N SER A 224 0.30 27.03 20.29
CA SER A 224 -0.98 27.59 20.73
C SER A 224 -1.01 29.11 20.58
N ALA A 225 -2.20 29.70 20.57
CA ALA A 225 -2.36 31.16 20.52
C ALA A 225 -1.73 31.90 21.72
N ILE A 226 -1.44 31.19 22.82
CA ILE A 226 -0.75 31.76 24.01
C ILE A 226 0.78 31.58 23.97
N GLY A 227 1.33 31.08 22.87
CA GLY A 227 2.77 30.95 22.66
C GLY A 227 3.41 29.67 23.19
N GLU A 228 2.63 28.70 23.68
CA GLU A 228 3.17 27.40 24.08
C GLU A 228 3.51 26.58 22.83
N ILE A 229 4.70 25.97 22.81
CA ILE A 229 5.19 25.17 21.68
C ILE A 229 5.34 23.71 22.13
N SER A 230 4.88 22.77 21.29
CA SER A 230 5.05 21.34 21.51
C SER A 230 6.49 20.90 21.30
N ARG A 231 6.81 19.65 21.63
CA ARG A 231 8.02 19.01 21.09
C ARG A 231 7.87 18.80 19.58
N GLN A 232 9.01 18.64 18.90
CA GLN A 232 9.03 18.25 17.50
C GLN A 232 8.43 16.85 17.34
N ALA A 233 7.46 16.74 16.44
CA ALA A 233 6.81 15.49 16.05
C ALA A 233 7.32 15.00 14.69
N ASP A 234 7.41 13.68 14.56
CA ASP A 234 7.88 13.01 13.35
C ASP A 234 6.96 13.27 12.15
N ILE A 235 5.63 13.19 12.38
CA ILE A 235 4.59 13.43 11.38
C ILE A 235 3.41 14.16 12.01
N LEU A 236 3.15 15.38 11.54
CA LEU A 236 1.94 16.15 11.77
C LEU A 236 1.07 16.08 10.52
N LEU A 237 -0.21 15.76 10.72
CA LEU A 237 -1.25 15.82 9.70
C LEU A 237 -2.07 17.08 9.96
N TYR A 238 -2.18 17.94 8.96
CA TYR A 238 -2.84 19.24 9.09
C TYR A 238 -3.74 19.56 7.90
N ASP A 239 -4.66 20.51 8.08
CA ASP A 239 -5.49 21.02 6.99
C ASP A 239 -4.66 21.93 6.06
N ALA A 240 -4.21 21.40 4.93
CA ALA A 240 -3.37 22.14 4.00
C ALA A 240 -4.10 23.28 3.27
N HIS A 241 -5.44 23.31 3.29
CA HIS A 241 -6.22 24.37 2.64
C HIS A 241 -6.35 25.61 3.53
N HIS A 242 -6.42 25.42 4.84
CA HIS A 242 -6.70 26.51 5.79
C HIS A 242 -5.55 26.80 6.75
N ALA A 243 -4.53 25.92 6.84
CA ALA A 243 -3.42 26.12 7.75
C ALA A 243 -2.50 27.28 7.29
N PRO A 244 -2.30 28.31 8.14
CA PRO A 244 -1.23 29.26 7.97
C PRO A 244 0.07 28.59 8.40
N ILE A 245 1.06 28.61 7.51
CA ILE A 245 2.40 28.15 7.86
C ILE A 245 3.08 29.30 8.63
N LEU A 246 3.19 29.18 9.95
CA LEU A 246 3.73 30.23 10.82
C LEU A 246 5.26 30.33 10.72
N LEU A 247 5.91 29.18 10.52
CA LEU A 247 7.33 29.09 10.20
C LEU A 247 7.54 27.91 9.24
N ASP A 248 8.23 28.17 8.14
CA ASP A 248 8.65 27.13 7.19
C ASP A 248 10.17 27.08 7.14
N SER A 249 10.75 26.01 7.68
CA SER A 249 12.17 25.71 7.52
C SER A 249 12.34 24.38 6.80
N PRO A 250 13.50 24.15 6.13
CA PRO A 250 13.76 22.87 5.46
C PRO A 250 13.70 21.66 6.40
N ALA A 251 13.87 21.86 7.71
CA ALA A 251 13.96 20.79 8.70
C ALA A 251 12.71 20.61 9.57
N SER A 252 11.87 21.63 9.71
CA SER A 252 10.72 21.67 10.62
C SER A 252 9.74 22.78 10.25
N ARG A 253 8.43 22.51 10.34
CA ARG A 253 7.38 23.54 10.24
C ARG A 253 6.77 23.83 11.60
N LEU A 254 6.33 25.07 11.81
CA LEU A 254 5.54 25.46 12.98
C LEU A 254 4.09 25.69 12.55
N LEU A 255 3.16 24.93 13.13
CA LEU A 255 1.73 24.96 12.80
C LEU A 255 0.89 25.46 13.98
N ALA A 256 -0.19 26.18 13.68
CA ALA A 256 -1.23 26.50 14.67
C ALA A 256 -1.97 25.21 15.09
N ILE A 257 -2.26 25.05 16.38
CA ILE A 257 -2.91 23.84 16.92
C ILE A 257 -4.29 23.57 16.29
N GLU A 258 -5.04 24.61 15.95
CA GLU A 258 -6.36 24.49 15.30
C GLU A 258 -6.27 23.87 13.91
N SER A 259 -5.10 23.89 13.28
CA SER A 259 -4.87 23.32 11.95
C SER A 259 -4.46 21.85 11.96
N VAL A 260 -4.20 21.26 13.13
CA VAL A 260 -3.62 19.91 13.25
C VAL A 260 -4.71 18.86 13.49
N HIS A 261 -4.84 17.91 12.57
CA HIS A 261 -5.76 16.77 12.70
C HIS A 261 -5.16 15.64 13.55
N ALA A 262 -3.88 15.34 13.33
CA ALA A 262 -3.24 14.19 13.95
C ALA A 262 -1.73 14.38 14.11
N VAL A 263 -1.17 13.64 15.08
CA VAL A 263 0.26 13.50 15.33
C VAL A 263 0.62 12.02 15.34
N ILE A 264 1.69 11.65 14.63
CA ILE A 264 2.20 10.28 14.57
C ILE A 264 3.68 10.28 14.93
N GLU A 265 4.03 9.49 15.94
CA GLU A 265 5.42 9.17 16.30
C GLU A 265 5.84 7.87 15.63
N VAL A 266 6.99 7.86 14.96
CA VAL A 266 7.53 6.68 14.27
C VAL A 266 8.65 6.07 15.12
N LYS A 267 8.58 4.77 15.39
CA LYS A 267 9.61 4.06 16.17
C LYS A 267 10.02 2.76 15.47
N PRO A 268 11.33 2.52 15.23
CA PRO A 268 11.74 1.33 14.50
C PRO A 268 11.42 0.04 15.26
N HIS A 269 11.72 0.04 16.55
CA HIS A 269 11.30 -0.94 17.52
C HIS A 269 10.50 -0.19 18.58
N LEU A 270 9.46 -0.81 19.15
CA LEU A 270 8.66 -0.22 20.21
C LEU A 270 8.89 -0.99 21.51
N THR A 271 9.78 -0.47 22.34
CA THR A 271 10.03 -0.87 23.73
C THR A 271 9.18 -0.03 24.69
N VAL A 272 9.17 -0.39 25.98
CA VAL A 272 8.47 0.39 27.02
C VAL A 272 9.09 1.79 27.18
N THR A 273 10.40 1.92 27.01
CA THR A 273 11.09 3.21 27.04
C THR A 273 10.67 4.09 25.86
N GLU A 274 10.70 3.55 24.64
CA GLU A 274 10.26 4.26 23.44
C GLU A 274 8.77 4.64 23.49
N LEU A 275 7.94 3.75 24.03
CA LEU A 275 6.53 4.02 24.30
C LEU A 275 6.37 5.23 25.23
N THR A 276 7.14 5.28 26.32
CA THR A 276 7.08 6.39 27.29
C THR A 276 7.45 7.72 26.62
N THR A 277 8.51 7.72 25.81
CA THR A 277 8.94 8.91 25.07
C THR A 277 7.89 9.35 24.04
N ALA A 278 7.37 8.42 23.24
CA ALA A 278 6.36 8.71 22.23
C ALA A 278 5.06 9.24 22.85
N VAL A 279 4.60 8.65 23.95
CA VAL A 279 3.43 9.13 24.72
C VAL A 279 3.67 10.56 25.21
N ALA A 280 4.85 10.85 25.76
CA ALA A 280 5.17 12.19 26.24
C ALA A 280 5.23 13.23 25.11
N ASN A 281 5.73 12.87 23.93
CA ASN A 281 5.75 13.74 22.76
C ASN A 281 4.35 14.03 22.23
N ILE A 282 3.55 12.99 21.99
CA ILE A 282 2.16 13.14 21.52
C ILE A 282 1.35 13.98 22.50
N ARG A 283 1.54 13.76 23.81
CA ARG A 283 0.90 14.58 24.86
C ARG A 283 1.32 16.03 24.83
N SER A 284 2.57 16.34 24.46
CA SER A 284 3.02 17.73 24.34
C SER A 284 2.24 18.51 23.27
N VAL A 285 1.74 17.82 22.23
CA VAL A 285 0.85 18.41 21.22
C VAL A 285 -0.58 18.45 21.72
N LYS A 286 -1.12 17.32 22.22
CA LYS A 286 -2.51 17.22 22.70
C LYS A 286 -2.83 18.12 23.89
N ALA A 287 -1.83 18.50 24.68
CA ALA A 287 -2.00 19.39 25.82
C ALA A 287 -2.06 20.88 25.43
N LEU A 288 -1.67 21.24 24.21
CA LEU A 288 -1.76 22.62 23.74
C LEU A 288 -3.23 23.04 23.71
N ARG A 289 -3.48 24.24 24.25
CA ARG A 289 -4.82 24.83 24.22
C ARG A 289 -5.05 25.49 22.87
N ALA A 290 -6.03 24.99 22.13
CA ALA A 290 -6.61 25.74 21.03
C ALA A 290 -7.22 27.05 21.55
N ALA A 291 -7.26 28.08 20.72
CA ALA A 291 -8.04 29.27 21.00
C ALA A 291 -9.48 28.88 21.37
N ALA A 292 -10.08 29.62 22.30
CA ALA A 292 -11.43 29.34 22.76
C ALA A 292 -12.38 29.20 21.55
N PRO A 293 -13.21 28.16 21.50
CA PRO A 293 -14.13 27.95 20.39
C PRO A 293 -15.05 29.16 20.25
N THR A 294 -15.37 29.50 19.00
CA THR A 294 -16.30 30.58 18.67
C THR A 294 -17.68 30.39 19.29
N THR A 295 -18.03 29.14 19.63
CA THR A 295 -19.27 28.77 20.31
C THR A 295 -18.99 28.37 21.78
N PRO A 296 -19.52 29.10 22.77
CA PRO A 296 -19.40 28.75 24.17
C PRO A 296 -19.91 27.32 24.44
N GLY A 297 -19.13 26.51 25.15
CA GLY A 297 -19.54 25.16 25.59
C GLY A 297 -19.27 24.03 24.59
N THR A 298 -18.78 24.30 23.38
CA THR A 298 -18.34 23.23 22.46
C THR A 298 -16.91 22.83 22.81
N PRO A 299 -16.59 21.55 23.04
CA PRO A 299 -15.21 21.13 23.29
C PRO A 299 -14.35 21.32 22.03
N PRO A 300 -13.04 21.58 22.18
CA PRO A 300 -12.14 21.66 21.04
C PRO A 300 -12.14 20.33 20.27
N PRO A 301 -11.96 20.35 18.93
CA PRO A 301 -11.89 19.13 18.13
C PRO A 301 -10.81 18.18 18.67
N PRO A 302 -11.08 16.87 18.80
CA PRO A 302 -10.09 15.93 19.28
C PRO A 302 -8.94 15.76 18.27
N LEU A 303 -7.72 15.75 18.76
CA LEU A 303 -6.51 15.50 17.98
C LEU A 303 -6.13 14.02 18.05
N PHE A 304 -5.96 13.36 16.90
CA PHE A 304 -5.60 11.94 16.85
C PHE A 304 -4.10 11.76 17.09
N GLY A 305 -3.73 11.02 18.13
CA GLY A 305 -2.35 10.71 18.46
C GLY A 305 -2.06 9.24 18.27
N ALA A 306 -1.07 8.93 17.44
CA ALA A 306 -0.70 7.55 17.16
C ALA A 306 0.80 7.29 17.21
N ILE A 307 1.13 6.02 17.45
CA ILE A 307 2.50 5.51 17.36
C ILE A 307 2.53 4.49 16.23
N PHE A 308 3.44 4.67 15.27
CA PHE A 308 3.67 3.72 14.20
C PHE A 308 5.03 3.05 14.42
N SER A 309 5.05 1.73 14.49
CA SER A 309 6.28 0.96 14.61
C SER A 309 6.36 -0.20 13.62
N PHE A 310 7.58 -0.61 13.30
CA PHE A 310 7.82 -1.76 12.42
C PHE A 310 7.94 -3.06 13.22
N HIS A 311 8.50 -2.94 14.42
CA HIS A 311 8.61 -4.01 15.38
C HIS A 311 8.19 -3.52 16.75
N ALA A 312 7.76 -4.42 17.61
CA ALA A 312 7.46 -4.12 18.99
C ALA A 312 7.92 -5.26 19.90
N ALA A 313 8.11 -4.93 21.18
CA ALA A 313 8.07 -5.93 22.23
C ALA A 313 6.68 -6.60 22.28
N ASP A 314 6.46 -7.51 23.25
CA ASP A 314 5.16 -8.14 23.48
C ASP A 314 4.03 -7.09 23.54
N HIS A 315 3.05 -7.20 22.63
CA HIS A 315 1.90 -6.31 22.54
C HIS A 315 1.11 -6.23 23.85
N ARG A 316 1.08 -7.31 24.65
CA ARG A 316 0.46 -7.31 25.99
C ARG A 316 1.23 -6.46 26.99
N LEU A 317 2.57 -6.43 26.89
CA LEU A 317 3.40 -5.55 27.70
C LEU A 317 3.22 -4.09 27.29
N ILE A 318 3.15 -3.81 25.99
CA ILE A 318 2.88 -2.45 25.46
C ILE A 318 1.52 -1.96 25.92
N ALA A 319 0.46 -2.76 25.77
CA ALA A 319 -0.90 -2.43 26.23
C ALA A 319 -0.95 -2.13 27.73
N ARG A 320 -0.36 -3.01 28.56
CA ARG A 320 -0.30 -2.80 30.03
C ARG A 320 0.49 -1.55 30.41
N SER A 321 1.62 -1.32 29.75
CA SER A 321 2.46 -0.14 29.97
C SER A 321 1.72 1.14 29.58
N LEU A 322 1.00 1.15 28.46
CA LEU A 322 0.20 2.28 28.02
C LEU A 322 -0.91 2.60 29.03
N ASN A 323 -1.67 1.60 29.47
CA ASN A 323 -2.70 1.79 30.51
C ASN A 323 -2.11 2.33 31.83
N LYS A 324 -0.89 1.94 32.18
CA LYS A 324 -0.19 2.49 33.36
C LYS A 324 0.22 3.95 33.15
N LEU A 325 0.76 4.29 31.99
CA LEU A 325 1.21 5.65 31.65
C LEU A 325 0.04 6.65 31.58
N GLU A 326 -1.15 6.19 31.23
CA GLU A 326 -2.32 7.04 31.02
C GLU A 326 -3.34 7.03 32.17
N ARG A 327 -3.02 6.34 33.26
CA ARG A 327 -3.90 6.27 34.43
C ARG A 327 -4.19 7.68 34.97
N GLY A 328 -5.47 8.01 35.07
CA GLY A 328 -5.92 9.33 35.55
C GLY A 328 -5.86 10.45 34.50
N LEU A 329 -5.44 10.18 33.25
CA LEU A 329 -5.48 11.18 32.19
C LEU A 329 -6.89 11.29 31.59
N PRO A 330 -7.33 12.51 31.20
CA PRO A 330 -8.55 12.68 30.42
C PRO A 330 -8.41 12.04 29.03
N PRO A 331 -9.51 11.59 28.39
CA PRO A 331 -9.47 10.95 27.07
C PRO A 331 -8.76 11.77 26.00
N SER A 332 -8.88 13.10 26.04
CA SER A 332 -8.24 14.01 25.08
C SER A 332 -6.72 13.96 25.06
N LEU A 333 -6.07 13.45 26.12
CA LEU A 333 -4.61 13.32 26.23
C LEU A 333 -4.10 11.89 26.02
N ARG A 334 -4.99 10.92 25.83
CA ARG A 334 -4.63 9.50 25.65
C ARG A 334 -4.23 9.23 24.19
N ILE A 335 -3.45 8.17 23.96
CA ILE A 335 -3.09 7.68 22.62
C ILE A 335 -4.31 7.01 21.98
N ASP A 336 -4.58 7.30 20.71
CA ASP A 336 -5.74 6.75 20.01
C ASP A 336 -5.44 5.41 19.36
N ALA A 337 -4.23 5.27 18.78
CA ALA A 337 -3.79 4.05 18.12
C ALA A 337 -2.28 3.79 18.22
N ILE A 338 -1.89 2.52 18.26
CA ILE A 338 -0.53 2.05 18.03
C ILE A 338 -0.60 1.00 16.93
N CYS A 339 0.13 1.21 15.84
CA CYS A 339 0.27 0.24 14.77
C CYS A 339 1.66 -0.35 14.78
N THR A 340 1.77 -1.64 15.07
CA THR A 340 2.99 -2.40 14.82
C THR A 340 2.79 -3.16 13.51
N LEU A 341 3.55 -2.79 12.48
CA LEU A 341 3.43 -3.36 11.14
C LEU A 341 3.55 -4.90 11.18
N ASP A 342 2.74 -5.56 10.36
CA ASP A 342 2.62 -7.02 10.19
C ASP A 342 2.25 -7.81 11.44
N THR A 343 1.84 -7.15 12.53
CA THR A 343 1.62 -7.83 13.81
C THR A 343 0.31 -7.41 14.47
N HIS A 344 0.27 -6.25 15.11
CA HIS A 344 -0.85 -5.84 15.96
C HIS A 344 -1.21 -4.38 15.77
N VAL A 345 -2.50 -4.09 15.90
CA VAL A 345 -3.00 -2.72 16.06
C VAL A 345 -3.67 -2.63 17.42
N ILE A 346 -3.22 -1.68 18.23
CA ILE A 346 -3.82 -1.35 19.51
C ILE A 346 -4.61 -0.05 19.32
N HIS A 347 -5.88 0.03 19.72
CA HIS A 347 -6.68 1.24 19.56
C HIS A 347 -7.76 1.41 20.63
N ARG A 348 -8.32 2.63 20.75
CA ARG A 348 -9.39 2.95 21.72
C ARG A 348 -10.79 3.07 21.15
N ARG A 349 -10.93 3.20 19.84
CA ARG A 349 -12.27 3.17 19.24
C ARG A 349 -12.88 1.78 19.42
N GLY A 350 -14.19 1.73 19.67
CA GLY A 350 -14.96 0.48 19.74
C GLY A 350 -14.93 -0.30 18.42
N PRO A 351 -15.85 -1.24 18.19
CA PRO A 351 -15.84 -2.06 16.96
C PRO A 351 -15.93 -1.17 15.71
N ILE A 352 -14.78 -0.93 15.10
CA ILE A 352 -14.64 -0.34 13.78
C ILE A 352 -14.78 -1.48 12.78
N LEU A 353 -15.58 -1.26 11.73
CA LEU A 353 -15.87 -2.24 10.66
C LEU A 353 -16.83 -3.37 11.03
N GLY A 354 -17.70 -3.22 12.04
CA GLY A 354 -18.67 -4.27 12.39
C GLY A 354 -18.03 -5.57 12.89
N LEU A 355 -16.73 -5.54 13.24
CA LEU A 355 -16.06 -6.64 13.92
C LEU A 355 -16.74 -6.84 15.29
N PRO A 356 -17.08 -8.08 15.68
CA PRO A 356 -17.71 -8.31 16.96
C PRO A 356 -16.77 -7.83 18.08
N CYS A 357 -17.21 -6.81 18.81
CA CYS A 357 -16.69 -6.59 20.16
C CYS A 357 -17.00 -7.86 20.96
N PRO A 358 -16.10 -8.34 21.84
CA PRO A 358 -16.49 -9.33 22.82
C PRO A 358 -17.77 -8.83 23.51
N THR A 359 -18.86 -9.52 23.23
CA THR A 359 -20.17 -9.33 23.84
C THR A 359 -20.03 -9.52 25.35
N ASP A 360 -20.78 -8.72 26.12
CA ASP A 360 -20.86 -8.69 27.59
C ASP A 360 -19.78 -7.88 28.34
N LEU A 361 -19.63 -6.59 28.00
CA LEU A 361 -19.03 -5.62 28.92
C LEU A 361 -20.14 -4.76 29.56
N PRO A 362 -20.19 -4.65 30.91
CA PRO A 362 -21.20 -3.85 31.59
C PRO A 362 -21.07 -2.36 31.23
N ALA A 363 -22.16 -1.60 31.30
CA ALA A 363 -22.20 -0.17 30.94
C ALA A 363 -21.25 0.73 31.76
N SER A 364 -20.68 0.22 32.85
CA SER A 364 -19.64 0.87 33.67
C SER A 364 -18.19 0.57 33.21
N PHE A 365 -18.01 -0.26 32.18
CA PHE A 365 -16.71 -0.61 31.62
C PHE A 365 -16.40 0.33 30.45
N GLU A 366 -15.66 1.41 30.70
CA GLU A 366 -15.04 2.18 29.62
C GLU A 366 -14.07 1.28 28.87
N PRO A 367 -14.25 1.03 27.56
CA PRO A 367 -13.37 0.12 26.83
C PRO A 367 -12.00 0.80 26.68
N THR A 368 -11.02 0.32 27.46
CA THR A 368 -9.81 1.08 27.77
C THR A 368 -8.73 0.95 26.70
N LEU A 369 -8.70 -0.18 25.98
CA LEU A 369 -7.73 -0.48 24.94
C LEU A 369 -8.10 -1.80 24.26
N TYR A 370 -8.16 -1.83 22.93
CA TYR A 370 -8.30 -3.06 22.15
C TYR A 370 -6.98 -3.38 21.47
N ALA A 371 -6.59 -4.66 21.45
CA ALA A 371 -5.43 -5.13 20.69
C ALA A 371 -5.90 -6.20 19.69
N ILE A 372 -5.70 -5.94 18.41
CA ILE A 372 -6.07 -6.84 17.31
C ILE A 372 -4.79 -7.39 16.70
N ALA A 373 -4.66 -8.71 16.63
CA ALA A 373 -3.59 -9.40 15.91
C ALA A 373 -3.86 -9.33 14.40
N ALA A 374 -3.67 -8.15 13.81
CA ALA A 374 -4.04 -7.84 12.44
C ALA A 374 -3.09 -8.45 11.38
N GLY A 375 -1.89 -8.90 11.77
CA GLY A 375 -0.95 -9.49 10.81
C GLY A 375 -0.70 -8.55 9.61
N ALA A 376 -0.81 -9.10 8.40
CA ALA A 376 -0.68 -8.36 7.14
C ALA A 376 -1.68 -7.20 6.98
N ASP A 377 -2.83 -7.24 7.67
CA ASP A 377 -3.86 -6.20 7.63
C ASP A 377 -3.60 -5.03 8.57
N SER A 378 -2.54 -5.07 9.39
CA SER A 378 -2.18 -4.01 10.34
C SER A 378 -2.12 -2.61 9.72
N LEU A 379 -1.49 -2.48 8.55
CA LEU A 379 -1.38 -1.21 7.82
C LEU A 379 -2.75 -0.70 7.33
N LEU A 380 -3.57 -1.60 6.80
CA LEU A 380 -4.92 -1.26 6.35
C LEU A 380 -5.77 -0.81 7.53
N LEU A 381 -5.79 -1.59 8.61
CA LEU A 381 -6.56 -1.27 9.80
C LEU A 381 -6.14 0.09 10.36
N PHE A 382 -4.84 0.34 10.53
CA PHE A 382 -4.34 1.63 10.98
C PHE A 382 -4.77 2.78 10.05
N TYR A 383 -4.66 2.59 8.75
CA TYR A 383 -5.11 3.58 7.77
C TYR A 383 -6.61 3.88 7.89
N LEU A 384 -7.45 2.85 8.07
CA LEU A 384 -8.89 3.02 8.23
C LEU A 384 -9.24 3.76 9.52
N LEU A 385 -8.57 3.45 10.64
CA LEU A 385 -8.71 4.18 11.92
C LEU A 385 -8.39 5.67 11.74
N LEU A 386 -7.29 5.96 11.06
CA LEU A 386 -6.85 7.33 10.79
C LEU A 386 -7.84 8.05 9.87
N LEU A 387 -8.25 7.41 8.77
CA LEU A 387 -9.15 8.00 7.80
C LEU A 387 -10.53 8.30 8.38
N ASP A 388 -11.05 7.41 9.23
CA ASP A 388 -12.29 7.62 9.98
C ASP A 388 -12.20 8.88 10.86
N HIS A 389 -11.08 9.09 11.56
CA HIS A 389 -10.85 10.34 12.31
C HIS A 389 -10.83 11.57 11.41
N LEU A 390 -10.07 11.53 10.32
CA LEU A 390 -9.92 12.65 9.39
C LEU A 390 -11.22 13.05 8.69
N ASN A 391 -12.21 12.16 8.63
CA ASN A 391 -13.51 12.42 8.00
C ASN A 391 -14.60 12.79 9.02
N THR A 392 -14.41 12.52 10.31
CA THR A 392 -15.43 12.75 11.36
C THR A 392 -15.16 14.02 12.17
N VAL A 393 -13.92 14.51 12.19
CA VAL A 393 -13.51 15.64 13.01
C VAL A 393 -13.18 16.87 12.14
N PRO A 394 -14.09 17.84 12.00
CA PRO A 394 -13.81 19.09 11.31
C PRO A 394 -12.88 19.97 12.15
N LEU A 395 -11.96 20.67 11.49
CA LEU A 395 -11.11 21.69 12.11
C LEU A 395 -11.61 23.09 11.73
N PRO A 396 -11.74 24.01 12.69
CA PRO A 396 -11.98 25.42 12.37
C PRO A 396 -10.71 26.06 11.79
N PRO A 397 -10.83 27.03 10.87
CA PRO A 397 -9.68 27.80 10.44
C PRO A 397 -9.10 28.58 11.63
N PRO A 398 -7.76 28.63 11.78
CA PRO A 398 -7.13 29.35 12.89
C PRO A 398 -7.35 30.86 12.78
N ASN A 399 -7.65 31.49 13.91
CA ASN A 399 -7.72 32.95 13.99
C ASN A 399 -6.33 33.52 14.33
N LEU A 400 -5.61 33.98 13.30
CA LEU A 400 -4.26 34.55 13.47
C LEU A 400 -4.20 35.82 14.32
N LEU A 401 -5.32 36.52 14.52
CA LEU A 401 -5.34 37.66 15.45
C LEU A 401 -4.98 37.20 16.86
N HIS A 402 -5.47 36.03 17.30
CA HIS A 402 -5.15 35.50 18.62
C HIS A 402 -3.64 35.22 18.78
N TYR A 403 -2.96 34.85 17.69
CA TYR A 403 -1.51 34.64 17.67
C TYR A 403 -0.72 35.95 17.64
N ALA A 404 -1.27 37.01 17.04
CA ALA A 404 -0.58 38.28 16.85
C ALA A 404 -0.76 39.25 18.04
N VAL A 405 -1.89 39.20 18.75
CA VAL A 405 -2.28 40.17 19.80
C VAL A 405 -1.23 40.33 20.90
N GLN A 406 -0.46 39.29 21.24
CA GLN A 406 0.60 39.41 22.26
C GLN A 406 1.81 40.23 21.79
N GLY A 407 2.04 40.34 20.48
CA GLY A 407 3.20 41.03 19.90
C GLY A 407 2.87 42.33 19.16
N MET A 408 1.61 42.53 18.77
CA MET A 408 1.19 43.74 18.06
C MET A 408 1.13 44.95 18.99
N ARG A 409 1.87 46.01 18.65
CA ARG A 409 1.74 47.33 19.28
C ARG A 409 0.83 48.20 18.42
N LEU A 410 -0.48 48.07 18.61
CA LEU A 410 -1.44 48.90 17.90
C LEU A 410 -1.71 50.20 18.68
N PRO A 411 -1.79 51.36 18.00
CA PRO A 411 -2.31 52.58 18.61
C PRO A 411 -3.78 52.38 19.02
N ALA A 412 -4.26 53.18 19.97
CA ALA A 412 -5.66 53.15 20.37
C ALA A 412 -6.55 53.46 19.15
N PRO A 413 -7.68 52.73 18.97
CA PRO A 413 -8.58 53.00 17.86
C PRO A 413 -9.17 54.41 17.98
N GLU A 414 -9.16 55.16 16.88
CA GLU A 414 -9.93 56.40 16.75
C GLU A 414 -11.38 56.04 16.39
N GLU A 415 -12.34 56.54 17.17
CA GLU A 415 -13.77 56.41 16.88
C GLU A 415 -14.16 57.45 15.81
N PHE A 416 -14.85 57.01 14.74
CA PHE A 416 -15.37 57.85 13.66
C PHE A 416 -16.89 57.87 13.64
#